data_AF-A0A4R8STM1-F1
#
_entry.id   AF-A0A4R8STM1-F1
#
_cell.length_a   1.000
_cell.length_b   1.000
_cell.length_c   1.000
_cell.angle_alpha   90.00
_cell.angle_beta   90.00
_cell.angle_gamma   90.00
#
_symmetry.space_group_name_H-M   'P 1'
#
loop_
_entity.id
_entity.type
_entity.pdbx_description
1 polymer ?
#
loop_
_entity_poly.entity_id
_entity_poly.type
_entity_poly.pdbx_seq_one_letter_code
_entity_poly.pdbx_strand_id
1 'polypeptide(L)'
;MSKNVFAWLAALFVAIGLVAQTAVASATAADEAEIRDVTAGRLSALQAVDAVQYASFFCGNVRDKIESDWGQSFSPPEVSRLEGANLKKLRAKVREVFPLASNAAVEDFVTAVDNQDQQALSSAWHRFWVETFAHLTFKVTKVAVNGDAANATIAFRNTGGRGNEPRKFVREDGAWKDCTPEATQTETAIGNDEPLLEALTGAEGS
;
A
#
# COMPACT_ATOMS: atom_id res chain seq x y z
N MET A 1 -3.38 -86.80 -2.76
CA MET A 1 -4.29 -85.93 -1.97
C MET A 1 -5.04 -85.05 -2.97
N SER A 2 -6.18 -85.49 -3.50
CA SER A 2 -7.56 -85.11 -3.10
C SER A 2 -7.80 -83.60 -3.02
N LYS A 3 -8.85 -82.98 -3.53
CA LYS A 3 -10.04 -83.32 -4.34
C LYS A 3 -10.74 -81.96 -4.61
N ASN A 4 -11.37 -81.83 -5.78
CA ASN A 4 -12.64 -81.12 -6.05
C ASN A 4 -12.71 -79.56 -6.05
N VAL A 5 -12.85 -79.02 -7.28
CA VAL A 5 -14.04 -78.30 -7.83
C VAL A 5 -15.03 -77.68 -6.84
N PHE A 6 -15.30 -76.37 -6.95
CA PHE A 6 -16.66 -75.79 -6.94
C PHE A 6 -16.66 -74.40 -7.64
N ALA A 7 -17.69 -74.19 -8.47
CA ALA A 7 -17.92 -73.02 -9.32
C ALA A 7 -18.88 -71.99 -8.68
N TRP A 8 -19.24 -70.95 -9.46
CA TRP A 8 -20.29 -69.91 -9.25
C TRP A 8 -19.83 -68.63 -8.51
N LEU A 9 -20.24 -67.38 -8.81
CA LEU A 9 -21.04 -66.70 -9.84
C LEU A 9 -20.88 -65.17 -9.61
N ALA A 10 -21.09 -64.37 -10.67
CA ALA A 10 -21.73 -63.04 -10.72
C ALA A 10 -21.18 -61.82 -9.93
N ALA A 11 -20.68 -60.85 -10.72
CA ALA A 11 -21.07 -59.43 -10.83
C ALA A 11 -21.38 -58.57 -9.58
N LEU A 12 -20.69 -57.43 -9.47
CA LEU A 12 -21.34 -56.11 -9.34
C LEU A 12 -20.37 -54.98 -9.69
N PHE A 13 -20.77 -54.11 -10.62
CA PHE A 13 -20.15 -52.81 -10.87
C PHE A 13 -20.42 -51.85 -9.71
N VAL A 14 -19.40 -51.15 -9.22
CA VAL A 14 -19.58 -49.82 -8.61
C VAL A 14 -18.50 -48.90 -9.18
N ALA A 15 -18.87 -48.14 -10.21
CA ALA A 15 -18.13 -46.97 -10.63
C ALA A 15 -18.34 -45.89 -9.56
N ILE A 16 -17.35 -45.69 -8.69
CA ILE A 16 -17.32 -44.53 -7.79
C ILE A 16 -16.80 -43.37 -8.63
N GLY A 17 -17.72 -42.63 -9.25
CA GLY A 17 -17.45 -41.30 -9.75
C GLY A 17 -17.13 -40.39 -8.57
N LEU A 18 -15.84 -40.16 -8.33
CA LEU A 18 -15.38 -39.13 -7.40
C LEU A 18 -15.60 -37.76 -8.08
N VAL A 19 -16.82 -37.25 -8.04
CA VAL A 19 -17.08 -35.84 -8.30
C VAL A 19 -16.49 -35.10 -7.11
N ALA A 20 -15.25 -34.64 -7.25
CA ALA A 20 -14.66 -33.70 -6.32
C ALA A 20 -15.54 -32.44 -6.32
N GLN A 21 -16.42 -32.34 -5.33
CA GLN A 21 -17.10 -31.09 -5.01
C GLN A 21 -16.01 -30.14 -4.55
N THR A 22 -15.52 -29.28 -5.45
CA THR A 22 -14.73 -28.11 -5.07
C THR A 22 -15.70 -27.21 -4.30
N ALA A 23 -15.75 -27.39 -2.98
CA ALA A 23 -16.43 -26.47 -2.10
C ALA A 23 -15.77 -25.11 -2.29
N VAL A 24 -16.44 -24.21 -2.99
CA VAL A 24 -16.03 -22.82 -3.10
C VAL A 24 -16.26 -22.25 -1.70
N ALA A 25 -15.19 -22.18 -0.90
CA ALA A 25 -15.24 -21.57 0.42
C ALA A 25 -15.73 -20.14 0.22
N SER A 26 -17.00 -19.91 0.58
CA SER A 26 -17.55 -18.56 0.61
C SER A 26 -16.79 -17.79 1.69
N ALA A 27 -16.43 -16.53 1.41
CA ALA A 27 -15.73 -15.67 2.35
C ALA A 27 -16.34 -15.78 3.75
N THR A 28 -15.55 -16.17 4.74
CA THR A 28 -16.05 -16.15 6.10
C THR A 28 -16.13 -14.70 6.57
N ALA A 29 -17.03 -14.39 7.51
CA ALA A 29 -17.09 -13.06 8.12
C ALA A 29 -15.73 -12.67 8.77
N ALA A 30 -14.92 -13.66 9.15
CA ALA A 30 -13.57 -13.46 9.66
C ALA A 30 -12.59 -13.01 8.56
N ASP A 31 -12.61 -13.64 7.38
CA ASP A 31 -11.75 -13.23 6.26
C ASP A 31 -12.02 -11.77 5.84
N GLU A 32 -13.30 -11.40 5.74
CA GLU A 32 -13.68 -10.03 5.43
C GLU A 32 -13.23 -9.03 6.49
N ALA A 33 -13.27 -9.42 7.77
CA ALA A 33 -12.79 -8.58 8.87
C ALA A 33 -11.28 -8.39 8.80
N GLU A 34 -10.51 -9.47 8.62
CA GLU A 34 -9.05 -9.41 8.50
C GLU A 34 -8.61 -8.55 7.31
N ILE A 35 -9.28 -8.63 6.15
CA ILE A 35 -8.98 -7.77 4.99
C ILE A 35 -9.28 -6.28 5.29
N ARG A 36 -10.34 -6.00 6.05
CA ARG A 36 -10.63 -4.63 6.53
C ARG A 36 -9.55 -4.15 7.49
N ASP A 37 -9.06 -5.01 8.36
CA ASP A 37 -7.99 -4.69 9.32
C ASP A 37 -6.67 -4.41 8.61
N VAL A 38 -6.30 -5.21 7.61
CA VAL A 38 -5.13 -4.94 6.74
C VAL A 38 -5.27 -3.56 6.07
N THR A 39 -6.46 -3.26 5.54
CA THR A 39 -6.74 -1.97 4.89
C THR A 39 -6.68 -0.80 5.88
N ALA A 40 -7.24 -0.96 7.07
CA ALA A 40 -7.20 0.05 8.12
C ALA A 40 -5.77 0.28 8.63
N GLY A 41 -5.01 -0.80 8.83
CA GLY A 41 -3.60 -0.76 9.21
C GLY A 41 -2.74 -0.01 8.19
N ARG A 42 -2.96 -0.27 6.89
CA ARG A 42 -2.33 0.50 5.80
C ARG A 42 -2.61 1.99 5.94
N LEU A 43 -3.88 2.38 6.12
CA LEU A 43 -4.25 3.79 6.29
C LEU A 43 -3.56 4.41 7.50
N SER A 44 -3.59 3.73 8.65
CA SER A 44 -2.95 4.22 9.87
C SER A 44 -1.43 4.38 9.72
N ALA A 45 -0.77 3.46 9.01
CA ALA A 45 0.67 3.57 8.74
C ALA A 45 1.00 4.77 7.84
N LEU A 46 0.18 5.05 6.82
CA LEU A 46 0.32 6.26 5.99
C LEU A 46 0.13 7.53 6.81
N GLN A 47 -0.91 7.57 7.65
CA GLN A 47 -1.18 8.71 8.53
C GLN A 47 -0.09 8.92 9.59
N ALA A 48 0.61 7.85 9.98
CA ALA A 48 1.78 7.90 10.85
C ALA A 48 3.09 8.17 10.08
N VAL A 49 3.05 8.21 8.74
CA VAL A 49 4.22 8.37 7.87
C VAL A 49 5.28 7.29 8.16
N ASP A 50 4.82 6.05 8.31
CA ASP A 50 5.65 4.89 8.66
C ASP A 50 5.71 3.91 7.47
N ALA A 51 6.77 4.02 6.68
CA ALA A 51 6.97 3.19 5.49
C ALA A 51 7.15 1.70 5.83
N VAL A 52 7.80 1.38 6.96
CA VAL A 52 8.05 -0.01 7.39
C VAL A 52 6.74 -0.65 7.81
N GLN A 53 5.96 0.03 8.65
CA GLN A 53 4.66 -0.46 9.06
C GLN A 53 3.70 -0.53 7.86
N TYR A 54 3.75 0.43 6.93
CA TYR A 54 2.94 0.42 5.72
C TYR A 54 3.24 -0.82 4.87
N ALA A 55 4.52 -1.06 4.57
CA ALA A 55 4.98 -2.20 3.80
C ALA A 55 4.65 -3.54 4.47
N SER A 56 4.62 -3.60 5.80
CA SER A 56 4.30 -4.83 6.54
C SER A 56 2.92 -5.44 6.21
N PHE A 57 1.99 -4.66 5.66
CA PHE A 57 0.67 -5.12 5.24
C PHE A 57 0.65 -5.75 3.84
N PHE A 58 1.78 -5.73 3.14
CA PHE A 58 1.90 -6.22 1.78
C PHE A 58 2.57 -7.58 1.70
N CYS A 59 2.31 -8.28 0.58
CA CYS A 59 2.90 -9.58 0.30
C CYS A 59 4.41 -9.47 0.10
N GLY A 60 5.13 -10.53 0.47
CA GLY A 60 6.60 -10.52 0.46
C GLY A 60 7.22 -10.16 -0.90
N ASN A 61 6.55 -10.48 -2.01
CA ASN A 61 7.03 -10.19 -3.36
C ASN A 61 6.97 -8.69 -3.76
N VAL A 62 6.17 -7.87 -3.07
CA VAL A 62 6.05 -6.43 -3.34
C VAL A 62 6.47 -5.56 -2.16
N ARG A 63 6.52 -6.14 -0.95
CA ARG A 63 6.84 -5.45 0.32
C ARG A 63 8.09 -4.59 0.24
N ASP A 64 9.22 -5.17 -0.18
CA ASP A 64 10.51 -4.48 -0.12
C ASP A 64 10.56 -3.27 -1.06
N LYS A 65 9.90 -3.36 -2.22
CA LYS A 65 9.76 -2.22 -3.14
C LYS A 65 8.90 -1.12 -2.51
N ILE A 66 7.79 -1.49 -1.89
CA ILE A 66 6.88 -0.55 -1.23
C ILE A 66 7.59 0.15 -0.08
N GLU A 67 8.30 -0.58 0.77
CA GLU A 67 9.10 0.01 1.85
C GLU A 67 10.12 1.01 1.30
N SER A 68 10.84 0.64 0.23
CA SER A 68 11.82 1.50 -0.41
C SER A 68 11.21 2.78 -0.99
N ASP A 69 10.16 2.67 -1.82
CA ASP A 69 9.53 3.81 -2.50
C ASP A 69 8.98 4.82 -1.46
N TRP A 70 8.32 4.30 -0.43
CA TRP A 70 7.73 5.12 0.62
C TRP A 70 8.76 5.67 1.60
N GLY A 71 9.78 4.87 1.93
CA GLY A 71 10.91 5.31 2.75
C GLY A 71 11.66 6.47 2.09
N GLN A 72 11.88 6.40 0.77
CA GLN A 72 12.45 7.50 0.00
C GLN A 72 11.57 8.75 0.00
N SER A 73 10.26 8.59 -0.17
CA SER A 73 9.30 9.70 -0.18
C SER A 73 9.21 10.39 1.20
N PHE A 74 9.20 9.61 2.27
CA PHE A 74 9.10 10.10 3.65
C PHE A 74 10.42 10.66 4.20
N SER A 75 11.53 10.38 3.54
CA SER A 75 12.83 10.94 3.90
C SER A 75 12.98 12.35 3.33
N PRO A 76 13.37 13.34 4.15
CA PRO A 76 13.68 14.67 3.63
C PRO A 76 14.95 14.64 2.77
N PRO A 77 15.14 15.64 1.90
CA PRO A 77 16.44 15.86 1.30
C PRO A 77 17.48 16.22 2.36
N GLU A 78 18.77 16.04 2.03
CA GLU A 78 19.86 16.64 2.79
C GLU A 78 19.82 18.17 2.65
N VAL A 79 19.85 18.89 3.78
CA VAL A 79 19.70 20.35 3.83
C VAL A 79 20.79 21.09 3.05
N SER A 80 22.00 20.51 3.00
CA SER A 80 23.13 21.03 2.22
C SER A 80 22.86 21.06 0.71
N ARG A 81 21.97 20.20 0.20
CA ARG A 81 21.55 20.24 -1.21
C ARG A 81 20.65 21.44 -1.53
N LEU A 82 20.14 22.11 -0.51
CA LEU A 82 19.28 23.29 -0.61
C LEU A 82 20.02 24.58 -0.21
N GLU A 83 21.31 24.49 0.09
CA GLU A 83 22.14 25.65 0.43
C GLU A 83 22.17 26.66 -0.74
N GLY A 84 21.98 27.94 -0.44
CA GLY A 84 21.93 29.00 -1.45
C GLY A 84 20.66 29.01 -2.31
N ALA A 85 19.69 28.13 -2.05
CA ALA A 85 18.41 28.13 -2.76
C ALA A 85 17.68 29.47 -2.59
N ASN A 86 17.01 29.93 -3.65
CA ASN A 86 16.16 31.11 -3.55
C ASN A 86 14.91 30.77 -2.72
N LEU A 87 14.88 31.23 -1.46
CA LEU A 87 13.81 30.90 -0.51
C LEU A 87 12.39 31.27 -0.99
N LYS A 88 12.24 32.29 -1.84
CA LYS A 88 10.94 32.65 -2.43
C LYS A 88 10.50 31.60 -3.45
N LYS A 89 11.39 31.15 -4.33
CA LYS A 89 11.11 30.07 -5.30
C LYS A 89 10.88 28.74 -4.59
N LEU A 90 11.71 28.42 -3.60
CA LEU A 90 11.58 27.19 -2.80
C LEU A 90 10.21 27.11 -2.13
N ARG A 91 9.79 28.19 -1.46
CA ARG A 91 8.45 28.30 -0.85
C ARG A 91 7.33 28.05 -1.87
N ALA A 92 7.45 28.61 -3.07
CA ALA A 92 6.44 28.41 -4.12
C ALA A 92 6.38 26.95 -4.57
N LYS A 93 7.54 26.31 -4.78
CA LYS A 93 7.61 24.91 -5.22
C LYS A 93 7.12 23.94 -4.14
N VAL A 94 7.44 24.18 -2.87
CA VAL A 94 6.90 23.38 -1.75
C VAL A 94 5.37 23.42 -1.73
N ARG A 95 4.76 24.58 -1.99
CA ARG A 95 3.29 24.69 -2.08
C ARG A 95 2.69 24.01 -3.30
N GLU A 96 3.43 23.92 -4.39
CA GLU A 96 3.01 23.18 -5.59
C GLU A 96 3.00 21.68 -5.31
N VAL A 97 4.04 21.18 -4.65
CA VAL A 97 4.22 19.76 -4.36
C VAL A 97 3.35 19.30 -3.19
N PHE A 98 3.23 20.12 -2.14
CA PHE A 98 2.40 19.87 -0.97
C PHE A 98 1.29 20.92 -0.87
N PRO A 99 0.26 20.87 -1.73
CA PRO A 99 -0.80 21.88 -1.78
C PRO A 99 -1.67 21.91 -0.51
N LEU A 100 -1.58 20.88 0.32
CA LEU A 100 -2.30 20.76 1.59
C LEU A 100 -1.47 21.22 2.79
N ALA A 101 -0.19 21.57 2.56
CA ALA A 101 0.68 21.99 3.63
C ALA A 101 0.19 23.29 4.25
N SER A 102 0.18 23.35 5.58
CA SER A 102 -0.11 24.57 6.31
C SER A 102 0.97 25.62 6.06
N ASN A 103 0.60 26.90 6.12
CA ASN A 103 1.58 28.00 6.00
C ASN A 103 2.70 27.86 7.04
N ALA A 104 2.39 27.40 8.26
CA ALA A 104 3.38 27.16 9.29
C ALA A 104 4.39 26.08 8.90
N ALA A 105 3.93 24.92 8.37
CA ALA A 105 4.82 23.86 7.92
C ALA A 105 5.76 24.34 6.79
N VAL A 106 5.24 25.15 5.85
CA VAL A 106 6.04 25.72 4.75
C VAL A 106 7.07 26.72 5.28
N GLU A 107 6.72 27.59 6.22
CA GLU A 107 7.67 28.53 6.82
C GLU A 107 8.73 27.81 7.68
N ASP A 108 8.35 26.79 8.45
CA ASP A 108 9.29 25.96 9.22
C ASP A 108 10.31 25.29 8.29
N PHE A 109 9.86 24.74 7.16
CA PHE A 109 10.74 24.15 6.15
C PHE A 109 11.72 25.16 5.57
N VAL A 110 11.24 26.32 5.13
CA VAL A 110 12.10 27.36 4.52
C VAL A 110 13.08 27.92 5.55
N THR A 111 12.65 28.07 6.81
CA THR A 111 13.51 28.51 7.91
C THR A 111 14.59 27.47 8.24
N ALA A 112 14.24 26.18 8.22
CA ALA A 112 15.21 25.11 8.41
C ALA A 112 16.29 25.11 7.32
N VAL A 113 15.90 25.37 6.06
CA VAL A 113 16.86 25.50 4.95
C VAL A 113 17.78 26.71 5.13
N ASP A 114 17.25 27.88 5.49
CA ASP A 114 18.03 29.10 5.73
C ASP A 114 19.04 28.91 6.88
N ASN A 115 18.63 28.21 7.94
CA ASN A 115 19.46 27.91 9.10
C ASN A 115 20.38 26.68 8.92
N GLN A 116 20.32 25.98 7.78
CA GLN A 116 21.03 24.72 7.55
C GLN A 116 20.75 23.66 8.65
N ASP A 117 19.51 23.58 9.12
CA ASP A 117 19.07 22.70 10.20
C ASP A 117 18.35 21.45 9.64
N GLN A 118 19.08 20.33 9.57
CA GLN A 118 18.55 19.05 9.09
C GLN A 118 17.41 18.51 9.97
N GLN A 119 17.46 18.74 11.29
CA GLN A 119 16.45 18.22 12.21
C GLN A 119 15.13 18.96 12.06
N ALA A 120 15.19 20.29 11.96
CA ALA A 120 14.02 21.11 11.67
C ALA A 120 13.45 20.80 10.28
N LEU A 121 14.32 20.61 9.27
CA LEU A 121 13.92 20.22 7.92
C LEU A 121 13.14 18.89 7.93
N SER A 122 13.69 17.89 8.63
CA SER A 122 13.06 16.57 8.77
C SER A 122 11.69 16.67 9.44
N SER A 123 11.57 17.51 10.46
CA SER A 123 10.31 17.72 11.18
C SER A 123 9.25 18.39 10.31
N ALA A 124 9.63 19.42 9.54
CA ALA A 124 8.73 20.09 8.61
C ALA A 124 8.30 19.16 7.46
N TRP A 125 9.24 18.38 6.93
CA TRP A 125 8.98 17.38 5.89
C TRP A 125 7.98 16.31 6.33
N HIS A 126 8.19 15.73 7.52
CA HIS A 126 7.25 14.78 8.09
C HIS A 126 5.85 15.40 8.25
N ARG A 127 5.77 16.67 8.67
CA ARG A 127 4.49 17.38 8.79
C ARG A 127 3.77 17.52 7.46
N PHE A 128 4.47 17.75 6.35
CA PHE A 128 3.84 17.77 5.02
C PHE A 128 3.12 16.47 4.69
N TRP A 129 3.72 15.33 5.00
CA TRP A 129 3.10 14.03 4.79
C TRP A 129 1.93 13.77 5.74
N VAL A 130 2.07 14.12 7.03
CA VAL A 130 0.95 14.04 8.00
C VAL A 130 -0.25 14.86 7.51
N GLU A 131 -0.02 16.09 7.08
CA GLU A 131 -1.07 16.98 6.55
C GLU A 131 -1.65 16.44 5.23
N THR A 132 -0.81 15.80 4.39
CA THR A 132 -1.25 15.16 3.14
C THR A 132 -2.20 13.98 3.41
N PHE A 133 -1.93 13.16 4.42
CA PHE A 133 -2.73 11.99 4.74
C PHE A 133 -3.85 12.23 5.76
N ALA A 134 -3.91 13.43 6.37
CA ALA A 134 -4.89 13.77 7.40
C ALA A 134 -6.35 13.53 6.98
N HIS A 135 -6.64 13.68 5.68
CA HIS A 135 -7.98 13.49 5.12
C HIS A 135 -8.12 12.24 4.25
N LEU A 136 -7.07 11.41 4.20
CA LEU A 136 -7.14 10.13 3.51
C LEU A 136 -8.06 9.19 4.28
N THR A 137 -8.97 8.53 3.59
CA THR A 137 -9.80 7.47 4.15
C THR A 137 -9.82 6.28 3.21
N PHE A 138 -9.82 5.08 3.77
CA PHE A 138 -10.03 3.83 3.06
C PHE A 138 -11.26 3.12 3.60
N LYS A 139 -12.07 2.58 2.70
CA LYS A 139 -13.22 1.76 3.03
C LYS A 139 -13.30 0.58 2.09
N VAL A 140 -13.19 -0.63 2.63
CA VAL A 140 -13.46 -1.85 1.85
C VAL A 140 -14.96 -1.90 1.52
N THR A 141 -15.31 -1.88 0.25
CA THR A 141 -16.70 -1.86 -0.24
C THR A 141 -17.16 -3.21 -0.77
N LYS A 142 -16.24 -4.04 -1.24
CA LYS A 142 -16.52 -5.38 -1.77
C LYS A 142 -15.35 -6.30 -1.43
N VAL A 143 -15.65 -7.55 -1.08
CA VAL A 143 -14.67 -8.62 -0.88
C VAL A 143 -15.19 -9.89 -1.55
N ALA A 144 -14.32 -10.62 -2.22
CA ALA A 144 -14.58 -11.94 -2.78
C ALA A 144 -13.39 -12.85 -2.48
N VAL A 145 -13.57 -13.76 -1.52
CA VAL A 145 -12.55 -14.74 -1.09
C VAL A 145 -12.70 -16.03 -1.88
N ASN A 146 -11.58 -16.65 -2.21
CA ASN A 146 -11.46 -17.96 -2.84
C ASN A 146 -10.24 -18.69 -2.26
N GLY A 147 -10.47 -19.49 -1.21
CA GLY A 147 -9.40 -20.13 -0.45
C GLY A 147 -8.46 -19.08 0.15
N ASP A 148 -7.16 -19.22 -0.11
CA ASP A 148 -6.11 -18.31 0.39
C ASP A 148 -5.90 -17.06 -0.49
N ALA A 149 -6.80 -16.77 -1.42
CA ALA A 149 -6.78 -15.57 -2.25
C ALA A 149 -8.08 -14.78 -2.10
N ALA A 150 -8.02 -13.46 -2.17
CA ALA A 150 -9.20 -12.61 -2.18
C ALA A 150 -9.02 -11.42 -3.13
N ASN A 151 -10.13 -10.97 -3.71
CA ASN A 151 -10.20 -9.69 -4.41
C ASN A 151 -11.08 -8.75 -3.59
N ALA A 152 -10.62 -7.53 -3.35
CA ALA A 152 -11.42 -6.51 -2.70
C ALA A 152 -11.45 -5.22 -3.52
N THR A 153 -12.41 -4.37 -3.21
CA THR A 153 -12.45 -2.99 -3.71
C THR A 153 -12.35 -2.06 -2.53
N ILE A 154 -11.36 -1.17 -2.54
CA ILE A 154 -11.18 -0.13 -1.54
C ILE A 154 -11.69 1.18 -2.14
N ALA A 155 -12.74 1.74 -1.58
CA ALA A 155 -13.09 3.14 -1.83
C ALA A 155 -12.13 4.03 -1.05
N PHE A 156 -11.53 5.01 -1.72
CA PHE A 156 -10.69 6.01 -1.08
C PHE A 156 -11.29 7.40 -1.23
N ARG A 157 -10.93 8.27 -0.29
CA ARG A 157 -11.20 9.70 -0.36
C ARG A 157 -10.00 10.46 0.18
N ASN A 158 -9.64 11.55 -0.49
CA ASN A 158 -8.71 12.55 0.00
C ASN A 158 -9.25 13.95 -0.33
N THR A 159 -8.42 14.97 -0.21
CA THR A 159 -8.78 16.36 -0.55
C THR A 159 -8.91 16.58 -2.07
N GLY A 160 -8.24 15.79 -2.90
CA GLY A 160 -8.30 15.84 -4.36
C GLY A 160 -9.50 15.12 -4.97
N GLY A 161 -10.20 14.27 -4.21
CA GLY A 161 -11.39 13.58 -4.69
C GLY A 161 -11.68 12.26 -4.00
N ARG A 162 -12.41 11.40 -4.70
CA ARG A 162 -12.74 10.04 -4.26
C ARG A 162 -12.60 9.07 -5.43
N GLY A 163 -12.25 7.83 -5.13
CA GLY A 163 -12.09 6.79 -6.14
C GLY A 163 -12.33 5.39 -5.57
N ASN A 164 -12.18 4.40 -6.42
CA ASN A 164 -12.21 2.99 -6.04
C ASN A 164 -10.97 2.31 -6.60
N GLU A 165 -10.36 1.46 -5.79
CA GLU A 165 -9.15 0.76 -6.12
C GLU A 165 -9.36 -0.75 -5.97
N PRO A 166 -9.26 -1.53 -7.05
CA PRO A 166 -9.28 -2.98 -6.95
C PRO A 166 -7.97 -3.48 -6.35
N ARG A 167 -8.07 -4.37 -5.36
CA ARG A 167 -6.92 -4.95 -4.66
C ARG A 167 -7.00 -6.46 -4.63
N LYS A 168 -5.83 -7.10 -4.67
CA LYS A 168 -5.64 -8.53 -4.53
C LYS A 168 -4.99 -8.81 -3.18
N PHE A 169 -5.56 -9.74 -2.44
CA PHE A 169 -5.04 -10.20 -1.16
C PHE A 169 -4.70 -11.69 -1.25
N VAL A 170 -3.65 -12.10 -0.55
CA VAL A 170 -3.27 -13.50 -0.38
C VAL A 170 -2.97 -13.75 1.09
N ARG A 171 -3.31 -14.94 1.58
CA ARG A 171 -2.94 -15.39 2.92
C ARG A 171 -1.50 -15.91 2.87
N GLU A 172 -0.57 -15.18 3.47
CA GLU A 172 0.84 -15.57 3.65
C GLU A 172 1.08 -15.83 5.14
N ASP A 173 1.65 -16.98 5.48
CA ASP A 173 1.94 -17.40 6.87
C ASP A 173 0.72 -17.29 7.80
N GLY A 174 -0.48 -17.56 7.27
CA GLY A 174 -1.74 -17.52 8.01
C GLY A 174 -2.38 -16.13 8.12
N ALA A 175 -1.76 -15.07 7.62
CA ALA A 175 -2.29 -13.70 7.66
C ALA A 175 -2.60 -13.17 6.25
N TRP A 176 -3.71 -12.45 6.08
CA TRP A 176 -3.98 -11.74 4.83
C TRP A 176 -2.96 -10.62 4.59
N LYS A 177 -2.49 -10.51 3.36
CA LYS A 177 -1.56 -9.49 2.86
C LYS A 177 -2.04 -8.94 1.53
N ASP A 178 -1.73 -7.68 1.27
CA ASP A 178 -2.04 -7.04 -0.01
C ASP A 178 -0.93 -7.31 -1.04
N CYS A 179 -1.27 -7.98 -2.13
CA CYS A 179 -0.32 -8.38 -3.18
C CYS A 179 -0.40 -7.46 -4.41
N THR A 180 -1.13 -6.36 -4.33
CA THR A 180 -1.31 -5.43 -5.46
C THR A 180 -0.06 -4.55 -5.59
N PRO A 181 0.65 -4.56 -6.73
CA PRO A 181 1.77 -3.64 -6.93
C PRO A 181 1.31 -2.19 -6.97
N GLU A 182 2.05 -1.29 -6.32
CA GLU A 182 1.69 0.14 -6.28
C GLU A 182 1.63 0.76 -7.69
N ALA A 183 2.53 0.39 -8.61
CA ALA A 183 2.55 0.87 -10.00
C ALA A 183 1.32 0.48 -10.86
N THR A 184 0.44 -0.40 -10.34
CA THR A 184 -0.85 -0.71 -11.00
C THR A 184 -1.97 0.25 -10.60
N GLN A 185 -1.70 1.18 -9.68
CA GLN A 185 -2.54 2.34 -9.38
C GLN A 185 -2.30 3.38 -10.47
N THR A 186 -2.93 3.18 -11.61
CA THR A 186 -2.94 4.17 -12.69
C THR A 186 -3.47 5.49 -12.14
N GLU A 187 -2.56 6.44 -11.95
CA GLU A 187 -2.83 7.84 -11.64
C GLU A 187 -3.84 8.04 -10.50
N THR A 188 -3.48 7.72 -9.25
CA THR A 188 -4.12 8.41 -8.12
C THR A 188 -3.40 8.21 -6.79
N ALA A 189 -3.54 9.27 -5.98
CA ALA A 189 -3.44 9.36 -4.54
C ALA A 189 -2.06 9.57 -3.91
N ILE A 190 -0.97 8.91 -4.32
CA ILE A 190 0.26 9.04 -3.52
C ILE A 190 1.57 8.93 -4.30
N GLY A 191 2.29 10.05 -4.39
CA GLY A 191 3.65 10.14 -4.95
C GLY A 191 3.63 10.58 -6.41
N ASN A 192 4.18 11.76 -6.68
CA ASN A 192 4.58 12.14 -8.03
C ASN A 192 5.80 11.29 -8.44
N ASP A 193 5.87 10.91 -9.71
CA ASP A 193 6.96 10.11 -10.29
C ASP A 193 8.31 10.85 -10.38
N GLU A 194 8.34 12.15 -10.10
CA GLU A 194 9.56 12.95 -10.10
C GLU A 194 10.21 12.93 -8.69
N PRO A 195 11.50 12.58 -8.58
CA PRO A 195 12.23 12.73 -7.33
C PRO A 195 12.04 14.16 -6.82
N LEU A 196 11.40 14.31 -5.67
CA LEU A 196 10.96 15.60 -5.13
C LEU A 196 12.10 16.64 -5.02
N LEU A 197 13.33 16.14 -4.97
CA LEU A 197 14.56 16.91 -4.97
C LEU A 197 14.89 17.55 -6.34
N GLU A 198 14.62 16.87 -7.46
CA GLU A 198 14.71 17.44 -8.81
C GLU A 198 13.64 18.51 -9.00
N ALA A 199 12.41 18.23 -8.55
CA ALA A 199 11.32 19.19 -8.54
C ALA A 199 11.66 20.43 -7.69
N LEU A 200 12.25 20.27 -6.50
CA LEU A 200 12.59 21.37 -5.59
C LEU A 200 13.82 22.19 -6.01
N THR A 201 14.80 21.57 -6.68
CA THR A 201 16.05 22.23 -7.09
C THR A 201 16.00 22.77 -8.53
N GLY A 202 15.02 22.36 -9.33
CA GLY A 202 14.89 22.77 -10.73
C GLY A 202 15.97 22.18 -11.64
N ALA A 203 16.62 21.11 -11.21
CA ALA A 203 17.54 20.34 -12.05
C ALA A 203 16.72 19.45 -12.99
N GLU A 204 16.20 20.03 -14.08
CA GLU A 204 15.82 19.22 -15.23
C GLU A 204 17.06 18.48 -15.72
N GLY A 205 16.91 17.17 -15.98
CA GLY A 205 17.99 16.24 -16.29
C GLY A 205 19.07 16.81 -17.22
N SER A 206 20.31 16.61 -16.82
CA SER A 206 21.50 16.74 -17.68
C SER A 206 21.46 15.78 -18.86
#